data_AF-A0A2Z6RVM7-F1
#
_entry.id   AF-A0A2Z6RVM7-F1
#
_cell.length_a   1.000
_cell.length_b   1.000
_cell.length_c   1.000
_cell.angle_alpha   90.00
_cell.angle_beta   90.00
_cell.angle_gamma   90.00
#
_symmetry.space_group_name_H-M   'P 1'
#
loop_
_entity.id
_entity.type
_entity.pdbx_description
1 polymer ?
#
loop_
_entity_poly.entity_id
_entity_poly.type
_entity_poly.pdbx_seq_one_letter_code
_entity_poly.pdbx_strand_id
1 'polypeptide(L)'
;MILIKSAGESLAEIKIGSTFGHVYNNNRIIHAICHNCPYLKYLKLVLLNDNISEFEKLLINCHYLNGLFIIIDSLVAFNWDNLFKILTNSSPNSLFKFKIYSYVATNLKSLKQFFENWKDKHPMLLHLSRVKNVDDLIVKYMKKGRVKKYINNVYFDEGFEWI
;
A
#
# COMPACT_ATOMS: atom_id res chain seq x y z
N MET A 1 12.30 2.86 13.57
CA MET A 1 12.55 1.45 13.97
C MET A 1 12.22 0.55 12.79
N ILE A 2 13.12 -0.34 12.39
CA ILE A 2 12.88 -1.36 11.36
C ILE A 2 12.68 -2.69 12.08
N LEU A 3 11.53 -3.33 11.90
CA LEU A 3 11.25 -4.66 12.44
C LEU A 3 11.19 -5.67 11.29
N ILE A 4 12.00 -6.72 11.41
CA ILE A 4 12.16 -7.80 10.44
C ILE A 4 11.70 -9.08 11.14
N LYS A 5 10.62 -9.71 10.66
CA LYS A 5 10.11 -10.96 11.24
C LYS A 5 10.09 -12.06 10.17
N SER A 6 10.96 -13.05 10.32
CA SER A 6 10.98 -14.24 9.47
C SER A 6 9.99 -15.30 9.96
N ALA A 7 9.47 -16.08 9.02
CA ALA A 7 8.78 -17.33 9.30
C ALA A 7 9.61 -18.45 8.64
N GLY A 8 10.39 -19.16 9.44
CA GLY A 8 11.43 -20.09 8.94
C GLY A 8 12.63 -19.35 8.32
N GLU A 9 13.25 -19.93 7.29
CA GLU A 9 14.42 -19.36 6.58
C GLU A 9 14.08 -18.12 5.72
N SER A 10 12.80 -17.79 5.51
CA SER A 10 12.37 -16.67 4.67
C SER A 10 11.77 -15.50 5.48
N LEU A 11 12.18 -14.28 5.12
CA LEU A 11 11.60 -13.05 5.69
C LEU A 11 10.18 -12.83 5.15
N ALA A 12 9.18 -13.00 6.00
CA ALA A 12 7.78 -12.91 5.61
C ALA A 12 7.20 -11.50 5.78
N GLU A 13 7.69 -10.74 6.76
CA GLU A 13 7.13 -9.45 7.15
C GLU A 13 8.20 -8.39 7.42
N ILE A 14 8.03 -7.22 6.83
CA ILE A 14 8.87 -6.04 7.07
C ILE A 14 7.99 -4.87 7.49
N LYS A 15 8.32 -4.26 8.62
CA LYS A 15 7.73 -3.00 9.07
C LYS A 15 8.81 -1.94 9.20
N ILE A 16 8.73 -0.92 8.36
CA ILE A 16 9.59 0.26 8.44
C ILE A 16 8.77 1.37 9.07
N GLY A 17 9.07 1.69 10.33
CA GLY A 17 8.50 2.87 10.99
C GLY A 17 9.19 4.15 10.53
N SER A 18 8.47 5.28 10.52
CA SER A 18 9.09 6.58 10.31
C SER A 18 9.99 6.90 11.52
N THR A 19 11.21 7.36 11.24
CA THR A 19 11.92 8.25 12.15
C THR A 19 11.81 9.62 11.49
N PHE A 20 11.03 10.52 12.10
CA PHE A 20 10.90 11.91 11.65
C PHE A 20 12.30 12.45 11.28
N GLY A 21 12.50 12.84 10.02
CA GLY A 21 13.75 13.46 9.54
C GLY A 21 14.70 12.59 8.70
N HIS A 22 14.51 11.28 8.54
CA HIS A 22 15.43 10.41 7.76
C HIS A 22 14.84 9.87 6.44
N VAL A 23 14.05 10.69 5.76
CA VAL A 23 13.43 10.41 4.45
C VAL A 23 14.44 9.98 3.38
N TYR A 24 15.69 10.46 3.46
CA TYR A 24 16.74 10.25 2.46
C TYR A 24 17.13 8.77 2.24
N ASN A 25 16.77 7.86 3.15
CA ASN A 25 17.16 6.44 3.04
C ASN A 25 16.09 5.52 2.47
N ASN A 26 14.89 6.01 2.12
CA ASN A 26 13.80 5.15 1.63
C ASN A 26 14.17 4.38 0.36
N ASN A 27 14.86 5.02 -0.60
CA ASN A 27 15.28 4.36 -1.84
C ASN A 27 16.28 3.23 -1.55
N ARG A 28 17.25 3.44 -0.64
CA ARG A 28 18.23 2.40 -0.26
C ARG A 28 17.54 1.21 0.42
N ILE A 29 16.56 1.48 1.27
CA ILE A 29 15.77 0.43 1.94
C ILE A 29 14.95 -0.35 0.91
N ILE A 30 14.26 0.35 -0.01
CA ILE A 30 13.51 -0.30 -1.09
C ILE A 30 14.43 -1.19 -1.93
N HIS A 31 15.60 -0.70 -2.34
CA HIS A 31 16.59 -1.51 -3.06
C HIS A 31 17.03 -2.75 -2.28
N ALA A 32 17.32 -2.60 -0.99
CA ALA A 32 17.71 -3.73 -0.14
C ALA A 32 16.59 -4.78 -0.04
N ILE A 33 15.32 -4.36 0.03
CA ILE A 33 14.17 -5.27 0.03
C ILE A 33 14.09 -6.02 -1.29
N CYS A 34 14.16 -5.30 -2.43
CA CYS A 34 14.09 -5.93 -3.75
C CYS A 34 15.15 -7.02 -3.93
N HIS A 35 16.37 -6.78 -3.44
CA HIS A 35 17.48 -7.71 -3.61
C HIS A 35 17.44 -8.90 -2.64
N ASN A 36 17.07 -8.66 -1.38
CA ASN A 36 17.24 -9.66 -0.32
C ASN A 36 15.94 -10.36 0.09
N CYS A 37 14.77 -9.87 -0.33
CA CYS A 37 13.48 -10.30 0.21
C CYS A 37 12.47 -10.71 -0.88
N PRO A 38 12.82 -11.60 -1.84
CA PRO A 38 11.93 -11.95 -2.95
C PRO A 38 10.61 -12.61 -2.50
N TYR A 39 10.62 -13.30 -1.34
CA TYR A 39 9.47 -13.99 -0.75
C TYR A 39 8.67 -13.15 0.25
N LEU A 40 8.90 -11.83 0.30
CA LEU A 40 8.21 -10.93 1.21
C LEU A 40 6.69 -11.00 1.00
N LYS A 41 5.93 -11.26 2.07
CA LYS A 41 4.46 -11.37 2.03
C LYS A 41 3.77 -10.11 2.51
N TYR A 42 4.34 -9.42 3.49
CA TYR A 42 3.74 -8.22 4.07
C TYR A 42 4.75 -7.09 4.25
N LEU A 43 4.40 -5.92 3.75
CA LEU A 43 5.25 -4.73 3.84
C LEU A 43 4.49 -3.55 4.42
N LYS A 44 5.08 -2.90 5.42
CA LYS A 44 4.69 -1.58 5.91
C LYS A 44 5.83 -0.60 5.66
N LEU A 45 5.56 0.48 4.94
CA LEU A 45 6.55 1.50 4.60
C LEU A 45 5.96 2.91 4.55
N VAL A 46 6.83 3.89 4.76
CA VAL A 46 6.53 5.30 4.45
C VAL A 46 6.77 5.53 2.95
N LEU A 47 5.83 6.18 2.29
CA LEU A 47 5.91 6.53 0.87
C LEU A 47 5.76 8.03 0.67
N LEU A 48 6.67 8.60 -0.12
CA LEU A 48 6.64 9.98 -0.58
C LEU A 48 6.64 10.03 -2.09
N ASN A 49 6.27 11.17 -2.67
CA ASN A 49 6.25 11.37 -4.13
C ASN A 49 7.59 11.00 -4.78
N ASP A 50 8.71 11.38 -4.16
CA ASP A 50 10.07 11.16 -4.68
C ASP A 50 10.48 9.68 -4.68
N ASN A 51 9.80 8.82 -3.92
CA ASN A 51 10.12 7.40 -3.82
C ASN A 51 9.18 6.52 -4.66
N ILE A 52 8.20 7.11 -5.37
CA ILE A 52 7.19 6.33 -6.10
C ILE A 52 7.82 5.45 -7.20
N SER A 53 8.83 5.94 -7.91
CA SER A 53 9.54 5.18 -8.94
C SER A 53 10.28 3.97 -8.37
N GLU A 54 10.89 4.10 -7.20
CA GLU A 54 11.54 2.97 -6.53
C GLU A 54 10.52 1.99 -5.96
N PHE A 55 9.42 2.51 -5.42
CA PHE A 55 8.32 1.69 -4.95
C PHE A 55 7.71 0.83 -6.06
N GLU A 56 7.62 1.33 -7.30
CA GLU A 56 7.22 0.52 -8.44
C GLU A 56 8.13 -0.70 -8.65
N LYS A 57 9.46 -0.51 -8.57
CA LYS A 57 10.42 -1.63 -8.65
C LYS A 57 10.22 -2.63 -7.53
N LEU A 58 9.85 -2.19 -6.33
CA LEU A 58 9.53 -3.09 -5.22
C LEU A 58 8.37 -4.00 -5.54
N LEU A 59 7.28 -3.44 -6.06
CA LEU A 59 6.10 -4.21 -6.44
C LEU A 59 6.43 -5.26 -7.50
N ILE A 60 7.27 -4.90 -8.48
CA ILE A 60 7.70 -5.81 -9.54
C ILE A 60 8.57 -6.93 -8.97
N ASN A 61 9.47 -6.67 -8.03
CA ASN A 61 10.41 -7.68 -7.51
C ASN A 61 9.81 -8.58 -6.41
N CYS A 62 8.90 -8.07 -5.58
CA CYS A 62 8.31 -8.82 -4.47
C CYS A 62 7.07 -9.59 -4.91
N HIS A 63 7.24 -10.66 -5.71
CA HIS A 63 6.15 -11.38 -6.38
C HIS A 63 5.17 -12.07 -5.43
N TYR A 64 5.57 -12.31 -4.18
CA TYR A 64 4.75 -12.95 -3.14
C TYR A 64 4.04 -11.95 -2.21
N LEU A 65 4.16 -10.65 -2.49
CA LEU A 65 3.57 -9.60 -1.67
C LEU A 65 2.04 -9.72 -1.66
N ASN A 66 1.47 -10.01 -0.50
CA ASN A 66 0.05 -10.24 -0.30
C ASN A 66 -0.64 -9.05 0.35
N GLY A 67 0.04 -8.41 1.30
CA GLY A 67 -0.47 -7.23 1.99
C GLY A 67 0.52 -6.09 2.06
N LEU A 68 -0.02 -4.90 1.88
CA LEU A 68 0.74 -3.66 1.81
C LEU A 68 0.10 -2.61 2.70
N PHE A 69 0.91 -2.03 3.59
CA PHE A 69 0.55 -0.89 4.41
C PHE A 69 1.43 0.31 4.03
N ILE A 70 0.83 1.27 3.34
CA ILE A 70 1.47 2.53 3.00
C ILE A 70 1.14 3.59 4.05
N ILE A 71 2.18 4.27 4.55
CA ILE A 71 2.06 5.50 5.32
C ILE A 71 2.47 6.66 4.41
N ILE A 72 1.53 7.57 4.15
CA ILE A 72 1.82 8.84 3.46
C ILE A 72 2.03 9.90 4.55
N ASP A 73 3.29 10.03 4.96
CA ASP A 73 3.73 10.98 5.98
C ASP A 73 4.15 12.30 5.31
N SER A 74 3.19 12.94 4.64
CA SER A 74 3.37 14.22 3.97
C SER A 74 2.33 15.21 4.47
N LEU A 75 2.79 16.39 4.90
CA LEU A 75 1.92 17.52 5.22
C LEU A 75 1.49 18.30 3.95
N VAL A 76 2.09 17.97 2.80
CA VAL A 76 1.78 18.57 1.48
C VAL A 76 1.08 17.57 0.56
N ALA A 77 0.68 18.04 -0.63
CA ALA A 77 0.00 17.23 -1.64
C ALA A 77 0.77 15.95 -2.03
N PHE A 78 0.03 14.85 -2.14
CA PHE A 78 0.54 13.55 -2.57
C PHE A 78 -0.10 13.15 -3.91
N ASN A 79 0.68 12.56 -4.81
CA ASN A 79 0.20 12.17 -6.14
C ASN A 79 -0.52 10.81 -6.10
N TRP A 80 -1.78 10.85 -5.66
CA TRP A 80 -2.66 9.70 -5.55
C TRP A 80 -2.89 8.98 -6.90
N ASP A 81 -3.04 9.72 -7.99
CA ASP A 81 -3.24 9.15 -9.32
C ASP A 81 -2.03 8.29 -9.72
N ASN A 82 -0.82 8.78 -9.46
CA ASN A 82 0.40 8.02 -9.76
C ASN A 82 0.53 6.76 -8.90
N LEU A 83 0.26 6.87 -7.59
CA LEU A 83 0.27 5.70 -6.70
C LEU A 83 -0.72 4.63 -7.19
N PHE A 84 -1.97 5.00 -7.45
CA PHE A 84 -2.98 4.03 -7.88
C PHE A 84 -2.70 3.45 -9.25
N LYS A 85 -2.11 4.23 -10.16
CA LYS A 85 -1.65 3.74 -11.46
C LYS A 85 -0.60 2.66 -11.30
N ILE A 86 0.44 2.91 -10.50
CA ILE A 86 1.53 1.95 -10.26
C ILE A 86 1.03 0.72 -9.49
N LEU A 87 0.17 0.88 -8.48
CA LEU A 87 -0.43 -0.26 -7.81
C LEU A 87 -1.19 -1.15 -8.82
N THR A 88 -1.96 -0.55 -9.72
CA THR A 88 -2.68 -1.32 -10.73
C THR A 88 -1.71 -2.04 -11.68
N ASN A 89 -0.73 -1.33 -12.22
CA ASN A 89 0.09 -1.85 -13.32
C ASN A 89 1.17 -2.83 -12.84
N SER A 90 1.73 -2.58 -11.66
CA SER A 90 3.02 -3.15 -11.26
C SER A 90 2.91 -4.06 -10.03
N SER A 91 1.76 -4.08 -9.34
CA SER A 91 1.54 -5.01 -8.23
C SER A 91 1.41 -6.45 -8.69
N PRO A 92 1.99 -7.41 -7.94
CA PRO A 92 1.86 -8.82 -8.24
C PRO A 92 0.42 -9.29 -8.06
N ASN A 93 0.04 -10.38 -8.73
CA ASN A 93 -1.32 -10.95 -8.65
C ASN A 93 -1.71 -11.40 -7.24
N SER A 94 -0.71 -11.68 -6.40
CA SER A 94 -0.85 -12.06 -4.99
C SER A 94 -1.26 -10.89 -4.09
N LEU A 95 -1.08 -9.63 -4.51
CA LEU A 95 -1.37 -8.46 -3.69
C LEU A 95 -2.87 -8.13 -3.76
N PHE A 96 -3.55 -8.17 -2.62
CA PHE A 96 -4.96 -7.78 -2.52
C PHE A 96 -5.35 -7.14 -1.19
N LYS A 97 -4.43 -7.03 -0.22
CA LYS A 97 -4.70 -6.42 1.08
C LYS A 97 -3.99 -5.07 1.18
N PHE A 98 -4.76 -4.01 1.38
CA PHE A 98 -4.26 -2.64 1.42
C PHE A 98 -4.66 -1.96 2.71
N LYS A 99 -3.68 -1.34 3.37
CA LYS A 99 -3.89 -0.29 4.36
C LYS A 99 -3.19 0.96 3.85
N ILE A 100 -3.89 2.10 3.84
CA ILE A 100 -3.28 3.38 3.50
C ILE A 100 -3.64 4.38 4.60
N TYR A 101 -2.62 4.75 5.38
CA TYR A 101 -2.70 5.85 6.33
C TYR A 101 -2.15 7.11 5.65
N SER A 102 -2.89 8.22 5.74
CA SER A 102 -2.47 9.50 5.20
C SER A 102 -3.07 10.67 5.98
N TYR A 103 -2.26 11.71 6.19
CA TYR A 103 -2.75 13.00 6.67
C TYR A 103 -3.52 13.77 5.59
N VAL A 104 -3.19 13.56 4.33
CA VAL A 104 -3.86 14.18 3.17
C VAL A 104 -4.81 13.18 2.53
N ALA A 105 -6.10 13.48 2.50
CA ALA A 105 -7.09 12.56 1.93
C ALA A 105 -6.91 12.42 0.41
N THR A 106 -7.12 11.21 -0.12
CA THR A 106 -7.33 11.01 -1.56
C THR A 106 -8.66 11.60 -2.00
N ASN A 107 -8.77 11.97 -3.27
CA ASN A 107 -10.05 12.36 -3.86
C ASN A 107 -10.80 11.14 -4.44
N LEU A 108 -12.13 11.29 -4.62
CA LEU A 108 -13.01 10.23 -5.12
C LEU A 108 -12.75 9.85 -6.58
N LYS A 109 -12.24 10.77 -7.41
CA LYS A 109 -11.93 10.52 -8.82
C LYS A 109 -10.78 9.53 -8.95
N SER A 110 -9.69 9.74 -8.19
CA SER A 110 -8.53 8.86 -8.13
C SER A 110 -8.92 7.45 -7.65
N LEU A 111 -9.73 7.36 -6.58
CA LEU A 111 -10.23 6.07 -6.08
C LEU A 111 -11.12 5.35 -7.11
N LYS A 112 -12.03 6.07 -7.77
CA LYS A 112 -12.87 5.50 -8.83
C LYS A 112 -12.01 4.90 -9.94
N GLN A 113 -11.00 5.63 -10.39
CA GLN A 113 -10.08 5.15 -11.43
C GLN A 113 -9.30 3.92 -10.97
N PHE A 114 -8.83 3.91 -9.72
CA PHE A 114 -8.17 2.75 -9.12
C PHE A 114 -9.07 1.50 -9.18
N PHE A 115 -10.33 1.62 -8.76
CA PHE A 115 -11.25 0.48 -8.75
C PHE A 115 -11.67 0.00 -10.13
N GLU A 116 -11.84 0.89 -11.12
CA GLU A 116 -12.10 0.48 -12.51
C GLU A 116 -10.90 -0.28 -13.09
N ASN A 117 -9.69 0.15 -12.75
CA ASN A 117 -8.47 -0.49 -13.27
C ASN A 117 -8.15 -1.81 -12.53
N TRP A 118 -8.65 -2.01 -11.31
CA TRP A 118 -8.47 -3.25 -10.53
C TRP A 118 -9.40 -4.41 -10.96
N LYS A 119 -9.77 -4.49 -12.25
CA LYS A 119 -10.86 -5.35 -12.73
C LYS A 119 -10.53 -6.83 -12.94
N ASP A 120 -9.25 -7.15 -13.12
CA ASP A 120 -8.78 -8.50 -13.44
C ASP A 120 -7.89 -9.07 -12.32
N LYS A 121 -8.00 -8.48 -11.12
CA LYS A 121 -7.24 -8.85 -9.92
C LYS A 121 -8.16 -9.36 -8.82
N HIS A 122 -7.57 -9.98 -7.81
CA HIS A 122 -8.29 -10.41 -6.61
C HIS A 122 -9.03 -9.22 -5.96
N PRO A 123 -10.30 -9.40 -5.55
CA PRO A 123 -11.06 -8.36 -4.87
C PRO A 123 -10.33 -7.87 -3.62
N MET A 124 -10.18 -6.56 -3.48
CA MET A 124 -9.32 -5.96 -2.46
C MET A 124 -9.96 -5.95 -1.06
N LEU A 125 -9.14 -6.18 -0.04
CA LEU A 125 -9.40 -5.76 1.34
C LEU A 125 -8.78 -4.38 1.50
N LEU A 126 -9.61 -3.34 1.54
CA LEU A 126 -9.15 -1.96 1.46
C LEU A 126 -9.44 -1.21 2.73
N HIS A 127 -8.40 -0.80 3.46
CA HIS A 127 -8.55 0.10 4.59
C HIS A 127 -7.89 1.44 4.24
N LEU A 128 -8.64 2.53 4.38
CA LEU A 128 -8.16 3.90 4.16
C LEU A 128 -8.34 4.72 5.43
N SER A 129 -7.59 5.80 5.56
CA SER A 129 -7.83 6.82 6.59
C SER A 129 -8.49 8.07 6.00
N ARG A 130 -9.52 8.59 6.68
CA ARG A 130 -10.01 9.97 6.52
C ARG A 130 -10.58 10.32 5.14
N VAL A 131 -11.13 9.35 4.41
CA VAL A 131 -11.80 9.64 3.12
C VAL A 131 -13.26 10.02 3.39
N LYS A 132 -13.71 11.18 2.91
CA LYS A 132 -15.09 11.64 3.10
C LYS A 132 -15.97 11.26 1.90
N ASN A 133 -17.26 11.04 2.12
CA ASN A 133 -18.29 10.85 1.10
C ASN A 133 -17.97 9.71 0.11
N VAL A 134 -17.42 8.60 0.60
CA VAL A 134 -16.92 7.49 -0.22
C VAL A 134 -17.89 6.30 -0.27
N ASP A 135 -18.92 6.29 0.57
CA ASP A 135 -19.77 5.12 0.82
C ASP A 135 -20.44 4.59 -0.47
N ASP A 136 -21.05 5.47 -1.27
CA ASP A 136 -21.68 5.10 -2.54
C ASP A 136 -20.68 4.49 -3.53
N LEU A 137 -19.45 5.02 -3.55
CA LEU A 137 -18.37 4.51 -4.38
C LEU A 137 -18.00 3.09 -3.95
N ILE A 138 -17.81 2.87 -2.65
CA ILE A 138 -17.48 1.55 -2.10
C ILE A 138 -18.59 0.55 -2.37
N VAL A 139 -19.86 0.88 -2.10
CA VAL A 139 -21.00 -0.01 -2.36
C VAL A 139 -21.05 -0.41 -3.84
N LYS A 140 -20.84 0.54 -4.76
CA LYS A 140 -20.77 0.26 -6.19
C LYS A 140 -19.67 -0.74 -6.53
N TYR A 141 -18.46 -0.56 -6.00
CA TYR A 141 -17.32 -1.42 -6.34
C TYR A 141 -17.28 -2.74 -5.56
N MET A 142 -18.00 -2.85 -4.45
CA MET A 142 -18.33 -4.13 -3.82
C MET A 142 -19.24 -4.97 -4.71
N LYS A 143 -20.32 -4.37 -5.25
CA LYS A 143 -21.22 -5.06 -6.21
C LYS A 143 -20.51 -5.50 -7.49
N LYS A 144 -19.52 -4.73 -7.96
CA LYS A 144 -18.66 -5.09 -9.11
C LYS A 144 -17.58 -6.14 -8.77
N GLY A 145 -17.51 -6.63 -7.54
CA GLY A 145 -16.48 -7.58 -7.11
C GLY A 145 -15.06 -7.00 -7.12
N ARG A 146 -14.89 -5.68 -7.04
CA ARG A 146 -13.56 -5.03 -6.98
C ARG A 146 -13.08 -4.88 -5.55
N VAL A 147 -13.98 -4.52 -4.64
CA VAL A 147 -13.71 -4.40 -3.21
C VAL A 147 -14.45 -5.51 -2.48
N LYS A 148 -13.76 -6.29 -1.66
CA LYS A 148 -14.38 -7.33 -0.82
C LYS A 148 -14.73 -6.80 0.56
N LYS A 149 -13.85 -5.97 1.14
CA LYS A 149 -14.05 -5.34 2.45
C LYS A 149 -13.49 -3.93 2.42
N TYR A 150 -14.17 -3.01 3.13
CA TYR A 150 -13.75 -1.63 3.28
C TYR A 150 -13.79 -1.18 4.74
N ILE A 151 -12.75 -0.46 5.17
CA ILE A 151 -12.68 0.21 6.48
C ILE A 151 -12.12 1.63 6.27
N ASN A 152 -12.70 2.63 6.93
CA ASN A 152 -12.29 4.04 6.82
C ASN A 152 -11.74 4.62 8.13
N ASN A 153 -10.88 3.87 8.82
CA ASN A 153 -10.32 4.27 10.10
C ASN A 153 -8.97 3.61 10.37
N VAL A 154 -8.03 3.73 9.44
CA VAL A 154 -6.65 3.24 9.65
C VAL A 154 -5.89 4.18 10.58
N TYR A 155 -5.22 3.62 11.58
CA TYR A 155 -4.26 4.32 12.46
C TYR A 155 -2.81 4.03 12.05
N PHE A 156 -1.93 4.99 12.35
CA PHE A 156 -0.51 4.95 11.95
C PHE A 156 0.25 3.73 12.51
N ASP A 157 -0.06 3.34 13.74
CA ASP A 157 0.63 2.30 14.51
C ASP A 157 0.09 0.88 14.23
N GLU A 158 -0.96 0.74 13.43
CA GLU A 158 -1.57 -0.56 13.14
C GLU A 158 -0.58 -1.59 12.54
N GLY A 159 -0.88 -2.86 12.83
CA GLY A 159 -0.20 -4.03 12.26
C GLY A 159 -0.85 -4.55 10.97
N PHE A 160 -0.48 -5.78 10.62
CA PHE A 160 -0.93 -6.53 9.44
C PHE A 160 -2.24 -7.31 9.69
N GLU A 161 -3.11 -6.74 10.50
CA GLU A 161 -4.41 -7.29 10.84
C GLU A 161 -5.46 -6.70 9.88
N TRP A 162 -5.87 -7.48 8.88
CA TRP A 162 -7.00 -7.17 7.99
C TRP A 162 -8.25 -7.91 8.47
N ILE A 163 -8.59 -7.71 9.74
CA ILE A 163 -9.77 -8.31 10.39
C ILE A 163 -11.02 -7.75 9.76
#